data_AF-A0A9D8MQI5-F1
#
_entry.id   AF-A0A9D8MQI5-F1
#
_cell.length_a   1.000
_cell.length_b   1.000
_cell.length_c   1.000
_cell.angle_alpha   90.00
_cell.angle_beta   90.00
_cell.angle_gamma   90.00
#
_symmetry.space_group_name_H-M   'P 1'
#
loop_
_entity.id
_entity.type
_entity.pdbx_description
1 polymer ?
#
loop_
_entity_poly.entity_id
_entity_poly.type
_entity_poly.pdbx_seq_one_letter_code
_entity_poly.pdbx_strand_id
1 'polypeptide(L)'
;HTFDVLMKSRECVVAIPPVSMAETVIRVGDISGRKVDKFKKFGLTALPASTVKAPLIAGCSANLECSVIDYLENYNLVILQVNKVWESKKMERSKMFHAFGDGRFAANGKQMNYRELMLDKLPPNL
;
A
#
# COMPACT_ATOMS: atom_id res chain seq x y z
N HIS A 1 -14.38 -6.27 -8.79
CA HIS A 1 -14.87 -5.37 -7.74
C HIS A 1 -13.89 -4.24 -7.48
N THR A 2 -12.75 -4.47 -6.81
CA THR A 2 -11.76 -3.41 -6.60
C THR A 2 -11.31 -2.81 -7.92
N PHE A 3 -11.03 -3.63 -8.93
CA PHE A 3 -10.72 -3.19 -10.29
C PHE A 3 -11.84 -2.28 -10.87
N ASP A 4 -13.09 -2.74 -10.86
CA ASP A 4 -14.24 -1.96 -11.36
C ASP A 4 -14.38 -0.60 -10.65
N VAL A 5 -14.16 -0.56 -9.33
CA VAL A 5 -14.20 0.69 -8.53
C VAL A 5 -13.02 1.59 -8.90
N LEU A 6 -11.82 1.03 -9.04
CA LEU A 6 -10.61 1.76 -9.41
C LEU A 6 -10.74 2.38 -10.80
N MET A 7 -11.26 1.64 -11.78
CA MET A 7 -11.44 2.14 -13.14
C MET A 7 -12.52 3.22 -13.22
N LYS A 8 -13.60 3.10 -12.43
CA LYS A 8 -14.67 4.11 -12.37
C LYS A 8 -14.26 5.40 -11.65
N SER A 9 -13.56 5.27 -10.52
CA SER A 9 -13.17 6.41 -9.69
C SER A 9 -11.87 7.06 -10.14
N ARG A 10 -10.99 6.30 -10.80
CA ARG A 10 -9.62 6.69 -11.15
C ARG A 10 -8.77 7.10 -9.95
N GLU A 11 -9.15 6.67 -8.75
CA GLU A 11 -8.56 7.07 -7.48
C GLU A 11 -8.39 5.86 -6.56
N CYS A 12 -7.28 5.80 -5.84
CA CYS A 12 -7.09 4.82 -4.77
C CYS A 12 -6.11 5.29 -3.70
N VAL A 13 -6.07 4.52 -2.62
CA VAL A 13 -4.98 4.59 -1.65
C VAL A 13 -4.25 3.26 -1.65
N VAL A 14 -2.93 3.31 -1.83
CA VAL A 14 -2.05 2.17 -1.58
C VAL A 14 -1.58 2.24 -0.14
N ALA A 15 -2.19 1.42 0.72
CA ALA A 15 -1.84 1.35 2.13
C ALA A 15 -0.72 0.32 2.37
N ILE A 16 0.33 0.72 3.07
CA ILE A 16 1.48 -0.12 3.41
C ILE A 16 1.37 -0.56 4.87
N PRO A 17 0.91 -1.79 5.15
CA PRO A 17 0.72 -2.29 6.49
C PRO A 17 2.05 -2.68 7.17
N PRO A 18 2.13 -2.63 8.50
CA PRO A 18 3.18 -3.32 9.26
C PRO A 18 2.93 -4.83 9.32
N VAL A 19 3.96 -5.57 9.71
CA VAL A 19 3.92 -7.02 9.96
C VAL A 19 2.88 -7.41 11.01
N SER A 20 2.58 -6.54 11.98
CA SER A 20 1.54 -6.78 12.98
C SER A 20 0.13 -6.84 12.39
N MET A 21 -0.06 -6.35 11.16
CA MET A 21 -1.32 -6.44 10.41
C MET A 21 -1.32 -7.54 9.34
N ALA A 22 -0.28 -8.37 9.26
CA ALA A 22 -0.12 -9.35 8.17
C ALA A 22 -1.31 -10.31 8.05
N GLU A 23 -1.79 -10.89 9.17
CA GLU A 23 -2.95 -11.79 9.15
C GLU A 23 -4.20 -11.08 8.59
N THR A 24 -4.47 -9.86 9.05
CA THR A 24 -5.61 -9.06 8.57
C THR A 24 -5.51 -8.80 7.07
N VAL A 25 -4.31 -8.43 6.58
CA VAL A 25 -4.07 -8.16 5.15
C VAL A 25 -4.31 -9.40 4.31
N ILE A 26 -3.84 -10.57 4.75
CA ILE A 26 -4.06 -11.84 4.07
C ILE A 26 -5.55 -12.16 3.99
N ARG A 27 -6.27 -12.05 5.11
CA ARG A 27 -7.73 -12.28 5.15
C ARG A 27 -8.50 -11.28 4.29
N VAL A 28 -8.06 -10.02 4.20
CA VAL A 28 -8.62 -9.01 3.29
C VAL A 28 -8.41 -9.42 1.84
N GLY A 29 -7.25 -9.99 1.49
CA GLY A 29 -6.93 -10.47 0.15
C GLY A 29 -7.73 -11.71 -0.28
N ASP A 30 -8.06 -12.58 0.67
CA ASP A 30 -8.74 -13.86 0.43
C ASP A 30 -10.25 -13.73 0.16
N ILE A 31 -10.90 -12.68 0.65
CA ILE A 31 -12.35 -12.47 0.46
C ILE A 31 -12.68 -11.38 -0.56
N SER A 32 -13.78 -11.54 -1.31
CA SER A 32 -14.26 -10.49 -2.23
C SER A 32 -15.09 -9.42 -1.51
N GLY A 33 -14.85 -8.15 -1.83
CA GLY A 33 -15.64 -7.01 -1.31
C GLY A 33 -17.05 -6.87 -1.90
N ARG A 34 -17.43 -7.68 -2.91
CA ARG A 34 -18.74 -7.55 -3.59
C ARG A 34 -19.95 -7.68 -2.67
N LYS A 35 -19.83 -8.51 -1.62
CA LYS A 35 -20.91 -8.83 -0.69
C LYS A 35 -20.54 -8.61 0.77
N VAL A 36 -19.31 -8.13 1.03
CA VAL A 36 -18.75 -8.03 2.38
C VAL A 36 -18.09 -6.68 2.56
N ASP A 37 -18.54 -5.93 3.57
CA ASP A 37 -17.81 -4.77 4.07
C ASP A 37 -16.57 -5.25 4.84
N LYS A 38 -15.41 -5.14 4.18
CA LYS A 38 -14.12 -5.56 4.75
C LYS A 38 -13.68 -4.66 5.90
N PHE A 39 -14.03 -3.37 5.88
CA PHE A 39 -13.65 -2.47 6.96
C PHE A 39 -14.34 -2.90 8.25
N LYS A 40 -15.65 -3.13 8.19
CA LYS A 40 -16.42 -3.62 9.34
C LYS A 40 -15.99 -5.02 9.77
N LYS A 41 -15.81 -5.95 8.83
CA LYS A 41 -15.47 -7.35 9.14
C LYS A 41 -14.11 -7.50 9.84
N PHE A 42 -13.14 -6.67 9.48
CA PHE A 42 -11.77 -6.77 9.99
C PHE A 42 -11.39 -5.65 10.98
N GLY A 43 -12.35 -4.82 11.38
CA GLY A 43 -12.11 -3.72 12.32
C GLY A 43 -11.11 -2.69 11.79
N LEU A 44 -11.10 -2.44 10.46
CA LEU A 44 -10.25 -1.43 9.86
C LEU A 44 -10.90 -0.05 10.03
N THR A 45 -10.10 0.94 10.40
CA THR A 45 -10.56 2.33 10.52
C THR A 45 -10.18 3.11 9.26
N ALA A 46 -11.19 3.61 8.57
CA ALA A 46 -11.02 4.54 7.45
C ALA A 46 -10.71 5.95 7.99
N LEU A 47 -9.74 6.63 7.37
CA LEU A 47 -9.43 8.04 7.62
C LEU A 47 -9.59 8.84 6.32
N PRO A 48 -9.94 10.14 6.40
CA PRO A 48 -10.07 10.98 5.21
C PRO A 48 -8.72 11.16 4.52
N ALA A 49 -8.72 11.04 3.20
CA ALA A 49 -7.63 11.45 2.32
C ALA A 49 -7.77 12.94 1.95
N SER A 50 -6.72 13.52 1.35
CA SER A 50 -6.66 14.96 1.04
C SER A 50 -6.71 15.31 -0.44
N THR A 51 -6.37 14.37 -1.30
CA THR A 51 -6.26 14.51 -2.77
C THR A 51 -7.12 13.50 -3.52
N VAL A 52 -7.64 12.47 -2.83
CA VAL A 52 -8.52 11.43 -3.40
C VAL A 52 -9.71 11.14 -2.49
N LYS A 53 -10.77 10.51 -3.03
CA LYS A 53 -11.96 10.08 -2.26
C LYS A 53 -11.76 8.74 -1.56
N ALA A 54 -10.85 7.90 -2.05
CA ALA A 54 -10.53 6.63 -1.42
C ALA A 54 -9.95 6.86 -0.01
N PRO A 55 -10.42 6.14 1.02
CA PRO A 55 -9.98 6.38 2.39
C PRO A 55 -8.56 5.88 2.64
N LEU A 56 -7.83 6.55 3.53
CA LEU A 56 -6.62 6.00 4.14
C LEU A 56 -7.00 4.90 5.15
N ILE A 57 -6.08 4.00 5.43
CA ILE A 57 -6.25 2.95 6.45
C ILE A 57 -5.40 3.30 7.67
N ALA A 58 -6.05 3.46 8.82
CA ALA A 58 -5.36 3.69 10.09
C ALA A 58 -4.51 2.46 10.48
N GLY A 59 -3.39 2.69 11.15
CA GLY A 59 -2.48 1.63 11.58
C GLY A 59 -1.47 1.17 10.52
N CYS A 60 -1.63 1.59 9.26
CA CYS A 60 -0.62 1.38 8.22
C CYS A 60 0.61 2.26 8.45
N SER A 61 1.79 1.72 8.11
CA SER A 61 3.09 2.42 8.15
C SER A 61 3.10 3.61 7.20
N ALA A 62 2.47 3.44 6.03
CA ALA A 62 2.26 4.51 5.08
C ALA A 62 0.92 4.37 4.34
N ASN A 63 0.39 5.48 3.83
CA ASN A 63 -0.71 5.51 2.89
C ASN A 63 -0.33 6.43 1.73
N LEU A 64 -0.40 5.91 0.51
CA LEU A 64 -0.10 6.67 -0.71
C LEU A 64 -1.41 6.97 -1.42
N GLU A 65 -1.77 8.24 -1.51
CA GLU A 65 -2.91 8.70 -2.29
C GLU A 65 -2.53 8.73 -3.78
N CYS A 66 -3.31 8.05 -4.61
CA CYS A 66 -2.94 7.81 -5.99
C CYS A 66 -4.10 8.08 -6.97
N SER A 67 -3.76 8.65 -8.12
CA SER A 67 -4.64 8.74 -9.29
C SER A 67 -4.18 7.76 -10.37
N VAL A 68 -5.12 7.14 -11.07
CA VAL A 68 -4.80 6.30 -12.23
C VAL A 68 -4.45 7.21 -13.40
N ILE A 69 -3.26 7.05 -13.96
CA ILE A 69 -2.81 7.79 -15.15
C ILE A 69 -2.85 6.94 -16.42
N ASP A 70 -2.71 5.62 -16.31
CA ASP A 70 -2.77 4.72 -17.46
C ASP A 70 -3.24 3.31 -17.07
N TYR A 71 -3.71 2.53 -18.05
CA TYR A 71 -4.09 1.14 -17.91
C TYR A 71 -3.71 0.35 -19.17
N LEU A 72 -2.75 -0.56 -19.03
CA LEU A 72 -2.34 -1.47 -20.09
C LEU A 72 -3.20 -2.75 -20.01
N GLU A 73 -4.31 -2.75 -20.73
CA GLU A 73 -5.33 -3.80 -20.69
C GLU A 73 -4.77 -5.19 -20.96
N ASN A 74 -3.89 -5.32 -21.96
CA ASN A 74 -3.27 -6.60 -22.33
C ASN A 74 -2.47 -7.25 -21.20
N TYR A 75 -2.06 -6.47 -20.19
CA TYR A 75 -1.25 -6.94 -19.05
C TYR A 75 -1.96 -6.82 -17.71
N ASN A 76 -3.20 -6.32 -17.70
CA ASN A 76 -3.90 -5.92 -16.48
C ASN A 76 -3.06 -4.99 -15.58
N LEU A 77 -2.22 -4.13 -16.18
CA LEU A 77 -1.29 -3.27 -15.46
C LEU A 77 -1.86 -1.86 -15.34
N VAL A 78 -2.05 -1.38 -14.12
CA VAL A 78 -2.54 -0.03 -13.84
C VAL A 78 -1.37 0.85 -13.41
N ILE A 79 -1.17 1.98 -14.08
CA ILE A 79 -0.14 2.95 -13.74
C ILE A 79 -0.75 4.02 -12.84
N LEU A 80 -0.13 4.20 -11.66
CA LEU A 80 -0.58 5.12 -10.62
C LEU A 80 0.40 6.29 -10.49
N GLN A 81 -0.12 7.51 -10.47
CA GLN A 81 0.62 8.68 -10.00
C GLN A 81 0.35 8.87 -8.51
N VAL A 82 1.42 8.95 -7.72
CA VAL A 82 1.33 9.24 -6.29
C VAL A 82 1.17 10.75 -6.12
N ASN A 83 0.03 11.18 -5.58
CA ASN A 83 -0.28 12.59 -5.33
C ASN A 83 0.24 13.04 -3.97
N LYS A 84 0.17 12.13 -2.98
CA LYS A 84 0.59 12.41 -1.60
C LYS A 84 0.95 11.15 -0.85
N VAL A 85 1.91 11.27 0.07
CA VAL A 85 2.32 10.18 0.98
C VAL A 85 2.10 10.61 2.42
N TRP A 86 1.45 9.73 3.19
CA TRP A 86 1.35 9.82 4.64
C TRP A 86 2.24 8.75 5.26
N GLU A 87 3.21 9.13 6.09
CA GLU A 87 4.07 8.19 6.82
C GLU A 87 3.85 8.30 8.33
N SER A 88 3.77 7.14 8.99
CA SER A 88 3.76 7.07 10.46
C SER A 88 5.18 7.16 10.99
N LYS A 89 5.55 8.30 11.59
CA LYS A 89 6.88 8.51 12.23
C LYS A 89 7.19 7.51 13.36
N LYS A 90 6.16 6.87 13.93
CA LYS A 90 6.28 5.95 15.07
C LYS A 90 6.58 4.51 14.65
N MET A 91 6.49 4.18 13.37
CA MET A 91 6.67 2.81 12.89
C MET A 91 7.99 2.70 12.15
N GLU A 92 8.90 1.91 12.71
CA GLU A 92 10.13 1.58 12.03
C GLU A 92 9.85 0.89 10.69
N ARG A 93 10.53 1.34 9.63
CA ARG A 93 10.55 0.69 8.32
C ARG A 93 11.02 -0.78 8.38
N SER A 94 11.63 -1.20 9.49
CA SER A 94 12.04 -2.57 9.80
C SER A 94 10.85 -3.54 9.93
N LYS A 95 9.60 -3.08 9.92
CA LYS A 95 8.40 -3.91 10.14
C LYS A 95 7.56 -4.17 8.89
N MET A 96 8.12 -4.06 7.69
CA MET A 96 7.44 -4.52 6.48
C MET A 96 7.53 -6.04 6.34
N PHE A 97 6.65 -6.61 5.53
CA PHE A 97 6.66 -8.02 5.16
C PHE A 97 6.42 -8.18 3.66
N HIS A 98 6.94 -9.26 3.10
CA HIS A 98 6.97 -9.53 1.67
C HIS A 98 6.38 -10.91 1.39
N ALA A 99 5.44 -10.98 0.45
CA ALA A 99 4.91 -12.24 -0.04
C ALA A 99 5.91 -12.91 -0.99
N PHE A 100 6.06 -14.22 -0.90
CA PHE A 100 6.85 -15.01 -1.85
C PHE A 100 6.08 -16.24 -2.39
N GLY A 101 4.75 -16.24 -2.28
CA GLY A 101 3.87 -17.25 -2.86
C GLY A 101 3.25 -18.22 -1.84
N ASP A 102 2.12 -18.83 -2.20
CA ASP A 102 1.44 -19.89 -1.43
C ASP A 102 1.09 -19.51 0.02
N GLY A 103 0.74 -18.25 0.25
CA GLY A 103 0.45 -17.75 1.60
C GLY A 103 1.68 -17.63 2.50
N ARG A 104 2.89 -17.67 1.94
CA ARG A 104 4.14 -17.53 2.69
C ARG A 104 4.69 -16.11 2.58
N PHE A 105 5.18 -15.61 3.72
CA PHE A 105 5.64 -14.24 3.88
C PHE A 105 6.94 -14.20 4.70
N ALA A 106 7.79 -13.22 4.40
CA ALA A 106 8.99 -12.92 5.16
C ALA A 106 8.90 -11.49 5.71
N ALA A 107 9.22 -11.29 6.99
CA ALA A 107 9.42 -9.96 7.53
C ALA A 107 10.80 -9.42 7.15
N ASN A 108 10.95 -8.10 7.12
CA ASN A 108 12.26 -7.46 6.96
C ASN A 108 13.24 -7.97 8.03
N GLY A 109 14.43 -8.39 7.57
CA GLY A 109 15.55 -8.75 8.43
C GLY A 109 16.41 -7.54 8.81
N LYS A 110 17.69 -7.81 9.10
CA LYS A 110 18.68 -6.77 9.39
C LYS A 110 18.80 -5.79 8.22
N GLN A 111 18.65 -4.50 8.52
CA GLN A 111 18.92 -3.44 7.56
C GLN A 111 20.40 -3.07 7.57
N MET A 112 20.94 -2.77 6.39
CA MET A 112 22.30 -2.28 6.19
C MET A 112 22.24 -0.99 5.38
N ASN A 113 23.02 0.01 5.77
CA ASN A 113 23.06 1.31 5.09
C ASN A 113 24.39 1.46 4.37
N TYR A 114 24.36 1.36 3.04
CA TYR A 114 25.51 1.55 2.15
C TYR A 114 25.41 2.84 1.34
N ARG A 115 24.63 3.83 1.81
CA ARG A 115 24.39 5.09 1.07
C ARG A 115 25.70 5.79 0.70
N GLU A 116 26.69 5.77 1.58
CA GLU A 116 28.00 6.38 1.33
C GLU A 116 28.69 5.82 0.08
N LEU A 117 28.52 4.52 -0.22
CA LEU A 117 29.10 3.88 -1.40
C LEU A 117 28.39 4.26 -2.71
N MET A 118 27.24 4.93 -2.64
CA MET A 118 26.37 5.25 -3.78
C MET A 118 26.23 6.74 -4.03
N LEU A 119 26.96 7.60 -3.30
CA LEU A 119 26.78 9.07 -3.35
C LEU A 119 26.89 9.65 -4.76
N ASP A 120 27.77 9.10 -5.60
CA ASP A 120 27.97 9.52 -7.00
C ASP A 120 26.82 9.13 -7.94
N LYS A 121 25.92 8.23 -7.51
CA LYS A 121 24.75 7.78 -8.27
C LYS A 121 23.44 8.37 -7.77
N LEU A 122 23.45 9.09 -6.66
CA LEU A 122 22.23 9.69 -6.13
C LEU A 122 21.83 10.93 -6.96
N PRO A 123 20.52 11.16 -7.17
CA PRO A 123 20.06 12.39 -7.80
C PRO A 123 20.53 13.61 -7.00
N PRO A 124 20.82 14.75 -7.67
CA PRO A 124 21.14 15.98 -6.97
C PRO A 124 19.96 16.39 -6.07
N ASN A 125 20.27 16.83 -4.84
CA ASN A 125 19.32 17.29 -3.81
C ASN A 125 18.54 16.19 -3.06
N LEU A 126 19.07 14.96 -3.00
CA LEU A 126 18.53 13.83 -2.23
C LEU A 126 19.37 13.46 -1.01
#